data_AF-A0A8F0HZB6-F1
#
_entry.id   AF-A0A8F0HZB6-F1
#
_cell.length_a   1.000
_cell.length_b   1.000
_cell.length_c   1.000
_cell.angle_alpha   90.00
_cell.angle_beta   90.00
_cell.angle_gamma   90.00
#
_symmetry.space_group_name_H-M   'P 1'
#
loop_
_entity.id
_entity.type
_entity.pdbx_description
1 polymer ?
#
loop_
_entity_poly.entity_id
_entity_poly.type
_entity_poly.pdbx_seq_one_letter_code
_entity_poly.pdbx_strand_id
1 'polypeptide(L)'
;MTKKNDTLRWDQWFAGVIDGDGCFYINKKNEISFEVTTSNFDIDVLNSIKNKLKGGSIKPRSGSNSFRYRVKAILIIQTIVYKINGKLYNPVRLSQFKRVCEILNIKIKKSPFIIEITNTYLAGLIDSDGTISISVSKTNNITSQKYGKEGKIARLSQSRGFNQIYLKITSIYKEPLLLIKNSYKFGTIYVEKKNFSNKKPKNQYHWTIKSYQDFCILYEMLKTYPLKSSKMHRIRLSLKYFYYKTLKYHLKNFDTVEYKSWLFFCKSWFKYNF
;
A
#
# COMPACT_ATOMS: atom_id res chain seq x y z
N MET A 1 -21.94 -0.49 14.75
CA MET A 1 -21.84 -0.49 13.28
C MET A 1 -22.74 -1.58 12.73
N THR A 2 -23.50 -1.35 11.66
CA THR A 2 -24.41 -2.35 11.08
C THR A 2 -23.64 -3.32 10.16
N LYS A 3 -24.03 -4.61 10.11
CA LYS A 3 -23.39 -5.64 9.26
C LYS A 3 -23.29 -5.24 7.77
N LYS A 4 -24.21 -4.40 7.29
CA LYS A 4 -24.24 -3.85 5.92
C LYS A 4 -23.09 -2.88 5.66
N ASN A 5 -22.77 -2.01 6.63
CA ASN A 5 -21.67 -1.05 6.52
C ASN A 5 -20.30 -1.76 6.53
N ASP A 6 -20.15 -2.82 7.33
CA ASP A 6 -18.89 -3.58 7.37
C ASP A 6 -18.62 -4.33 6.06
N THR A 7 -19.67 -4.80 5.39
CA THR A 7 -19.54 -5.46 4.08
C THR A 7 -19.14 -4.48 3.00
N LEU A 8 -19.76 -3.29 2.96
CA LEU A 8 -19.40 -2.26 1.99
C LEU A 8 -17.95 -1.79 2.16
N ARG A 9 -17.51 -1.55 3.40
CA ARG A 9 -16.12 -1.20 3.71
C ARG A 9 -15.17 -2.29 3.24
N TRP A 10 -15.46 -3.55 3.54
CA TRP A 10 -14.59 -4.61 3.05
C TRP A 10 -14.52 -4.65 1.51
N ASP A 11 -15.63 -4.47 0.80
CA ASP A 11 -15.66 -4.48 -0.67
C ASP A 11 -14.86 -3.30 -1.27
N GLN A 12 -14.93 -2.12 -0.64
CA GLN A 12 -14.14 -0.93 -1.00
C GLN A 12 -12.64 -1.15 -0.80
N TRP A 13 -12.25 -1.62 0.40
CA TRP A 13 -10.87 -2.00 0.69
C TRP A 13 -10.36 -3.06 -0.30
N PHE A 14 -11.17 -4.07 -0.59
CA PHE A 14 -10.79 -5.13 -1.51
C PHE A 14 -10.57 -4.61 -2.94
N ALA A 15 -11.39 -3.66 -3.39
CA ALA A 15 -11.19 -3.01 -4.68
C ALA A 15 -9.86 -2.24 -4.74
N GLY A 16 -9.47 -1.55 -3.66
CA GLY A 16 -8.15 -0.89 -3.56
C GLY A 16 -6.98 -1.87 -3.61
N VAL A 17 -7.10 -3.02 -2.94
CA VAL A 17 -6.09 -4.10 -3.04
C VAL A 17 -6.00 -4.61 -4.48
N ILE A 18 -7.13 -4.80 -5.17
CA ILE A 18 -7.14 -5.26 -6.56
C ILE A 18 -6.51 -4.25 -7.51
N ASP A 19 -6.79 -2.96 -7.33
CA ASP A 19 -6.24 -1.90 -8.17
C ASP A 19 -4.71 -1.78 -8.09
N GLY A 20 -4.11 -2.20 -6.97
CA GLY A 20 -2.66 -2.37 -6.88
C GLY A 20 -2.19 -3.75 -7.35
N ASP A 21 -2.49 -4.80 -6.57
CA ASP A 21 -1.87 -6.12 -6.68
C ASP A 21 -2.77 -7.23 -7.25
N GLY A 22 -4.05 -6.95 -7.51
CA GLY A 22 -4.98 -7.94 -8.05
C GLY A 22 -4.78 -8.17 -9.55
N CYS A 23 -5.14 -9.33 -10.07
CA CYS A 23 -5.07 -9.61 -11.51
C CYS A 23 -6.12 -10.62 -11.93
N PHE A 24 -6.85 -10.32 -13.00
CA PHE A 24 -7.66 -11.33 -13.70
C PHE A 24 -6.90 -11.86 -14.91
N TYR A 25 -6.85 -13.19 -15.03
CA TYR A 25 -6.31 -13.90 -16.17
C TYR A 25 -7.46 -14.61 -16.88
N ILE A 26 -7.48 -14.51 -18.21
CA ILE A 26 -8.41 -15.21 -19.07
C ILE A 26 -7.56 -16.02 -20.04
N ASN A 27 -7.75 -17.34 -20.07
CA ASN A 27 -7.01 -18.20 -21.00
C ASN A 27 -7.68 -18.24 -22.39
N LYS A 28 -7.08 -18.98 -23.34
CA LYS A 28 -7.62 -19.15 -24.70
C LYS A 28 -9.01 -19.81 -24.74
N LYS A 29 -9.39 -20.54 -23.69
CA LYS A 29 -10.71 -21.19 -23.53
C LYS A 29 -11.73 -20.31 -22.79
N ASN A 30 -11.44 -19.03 -22.60
CA ASN A 30 -12.24 -18.09 -21.81
C ASN A 30 -12.44 -18.49 -20.33
N GLU A 31 -11.60 -19.37 -19.79
CA GLU A 31 -11.62 -19.68 -18.36
C GLU A 31 -10.95 -18.54 -17.58
N ILE A 32 -11.64 -18.05 -16.56
CA ILE A 32 -11.19 -16.94 -15.74
C ILE A 32 -10.44 -17.47 -14.52
N SER A 33 -9.34 -16.82 -14.15
CA SER A 33 -8.75 -16.96 -12.83
C SER A 33 -8.39 -15.60 -12.24
N PHE A 34 -8.47 -15.49 -10.93
CA PHE A 34 -8.15 -14.27 -10.20
C PHE A 34 -6.97 -14.54 -9.26
N GLU A 35 -6.03 -13.60 -9.19
CA GLU A 35 -4.85 -13.68 -8.31
C GLU A 35 -4.64 -12.37 -7.55
N VAL A 36 -4.15 -12.48 -6.31
CA VAL A 36 -3.52 -11.38 -5.55
C VAL A 36 -2.21 -11.93 -4.98
N THR A 37 -1.12 -11.17 -5.09
CA THR A 37 0.19 -11.57 -4.57
C THR A 37 0.66 -10.56 -3.54
N THR A 38 1.20 -11.02 -2.41
CA THR A 38 1.76 -10.16 -1.36
C THR A 38 3.11 -10.69 -0.90
N SER A 39 3.89 -9.84 -0.22
CA SER A 39 5.08 -10.28 0.50
C SER A 39 4.73 -11.31 1.59
N ASN A 40 5.70 -12.08 2.05
CA ASN A 40 5.51 -12.99 3.18
C ASN A 40 5.07 -12.28 4.47
N PHE A 41 5.51 -11.03 4.69
CA PHE A 41 5.15 -10.22 5.86
C PHE A 41 3.70 -9.72 5.83
N ASP A 42 3.05 -9.81 4.67
CA ASP A 42 1.69 -9.30 4.45
C ASP A 42 0.70 -10.44 4.10
N ILE A 43 1.03 -11.69 4.47
CA ILE A 43 0.17 -12.87 4.21
C ILE A 43 -1.23 -12.72 4.82
N ASP A 44 -1.37 -11.93 5.90
CA ASP A 44 -2.66 -11.66 6.55
C ASP A 44 -3.64 -10.89 5.65
N VAL A 45 -3.15 -10.12 4.68
CA VAL A 45 -3.98 -9.54 3.62
C VAL A 45 -4.68 -10.65 2.83
N LEU A 46 -3.92 -11.68 2.42
CA LEU A 46 -4.46 -12.82 1.67
C LEU A 46 -5.39 -13.68 2.53
N ASN A 47 -5.03 -13.95 3.79
CA ASN A 47 -5.89 -14.68 4.72
C ASN A 47 -7.23 -13.96 4.93
N SER A 48 -7.21 -12.63 5.10
CA SER A 48 -8.43 -11.82 5.20
C SER A 48 -9.31 -11.95 3.95
N ILE A 49 -8.69 -11.98 2.76
CA ILE A 49 -9.41 -12.15 1.49
C ILE A 49 -10.04 -13.54 1.39
N LYS A 50 -9.24 -14.60 1.60
CA LYS A 50 -9.71 -15.99 1.55
C LYS A 50 -10.85 -16.23 2.54
N ASN A 51 -10.73 -15.74 3.77
CA ASN A 51 -11.74 -15.93 4.82
C ASN A 51 -13.06 -15.23 4.47
N LYS A 52 -13.02 -14.03 3.87
CA LYS A 52 -14.24 -13.33 3.47
C LYS A 52 -14.91 -13.99 2.26
N LEU A 53 -14.11 -14.42 1.28
CA LEU A 53 -14.61 -15.03 0.05
C LEU A 53 -14.99 -16.51 0.23
N LYS A 54 -14.53 -17.16 1.31
CA LYS A 54 -14.73 -18.58 1.60
C LYS A 54 -14.35 -19.49 0.42
N GLY A 55 -13.30 -19.13 -0.31
CA GLY A 55 -12.87 -19.84 -1.50
C GLY A 55 -11.45 -19.48 -1.91
N GLY A 56 -10.90 -20.20 -2.89
CA GLY A 56 -9.54 -20.01 -3.37
C GLY A 56 -8.46 -20.67 -2.51
N SER A 57 -7.21 -20.53 -2.94
CA SER A 57 -6.04 -21.12 -2.29
C SER A 57 -4.93 -20.10 -2.12
N ILE A 58 -4.17 -20.19 -1.03
CA ILE A 58 -2.97 -19.39 -0.79
C ILE A 58 -1.77 -20.35 -0.89
N LYS A 59 -0.80 -20.01 -1.75
CA LYS A 59 0.41 -20.81 -1.96
C LYS A 59 1.65 -19.92 -2.08
N PRO A 60 2.85 -20.35 -1.65
CA PRO A 60 4.08 -19.63 -1.92
C PRO A 60 4.35 -19.56 -3.43
N ARG A 61 5.05 -18.51 -3.90
CA ARG A 61 5.53 -18.41 -5.27
C ARG A 61 7.00 -18.80 -5.37
N SER A 62 7.32 -19.73 -6.28
CA SER A 62 8.70 -20.11 -6.57
C SER A 62 9.53 -18.91 -7.02
N GLY A 63 10.79 -18.85 -6.59
CA GLY A 63 11.73 -17.80 -6.97
C GLY A 63 11.45 -16.41 -6.36
N SER A 64 10.55 -16.30 -5.38
CA SER A 64 10.27 -15.03 -4.69
C SER A 64 9.86 -15.27 -3.24
N ASN A 65 10.12 -14.32 -2.35
CA ASN A 65 9.61 -14.35 -0.97
C ASN A 65 8.18 -13.80 -0.88
N SER A 66 7.27 -14.37 -1.67
CA SER A 66 5.88 -13.91 -1.82
C SER A 66 4.88 -15.06 -1.77
N PHE A 67 3.65 -14.73 -1.36
CA PHE A 67 2.52 -15.64 -1.37
C PHE A 67 1.48 -15.16 -2.37
N ARG A 68 0.77 -16.09 -2.97
CA ARG A 68 -0.31 -15.82 -3.92
C ARG A 68 -1.60 -16.46 -3.46
N TYR A 69 -2.64 -15.63 -3.37
CA TYR A 69 -4.03 -16.07 -3.36
C TYR A 69 -4.51 -16.26 -4.79
N ARG A 70 -5.12 -17.42 -5.10
CA ARG A 70 -5.64 -17.74 -6.43
C ARG A 70 -7.03 -18.36 -6.36
N VAL A 71 -7.92 -17.91 -7.25
CA VAL A 71 -9.28 -18.42 -7.44
C VAL A 71 -9.46 -18.87 -8.89
N LYS A 72 -10.01 -20.08 -9.07
CA LYS A 72 -10.48 -20.59 -10.38
C LYS A 72 -11.97 -20.95 -10.38
N ALA A 73 -12.56 -21.15 -9.20
CA ALA A 73 -13.97 -21.51 -9.08
C ALA A 73 -14.86 -20.34 -9.54
N ILE A 74 -15.71 -20.59 -10.54
CA ILE A 74 -16.49 -19.55 -11.22
C ILE A 74 -17.45 -18.80 -10.30
N LEU A 75 -18.10 -19.50 -9.35
CA LEU A 75 -19.01 -18.91 -8.37
C LEU A 75 -18.32 -17.88 -7.46
N ILE A 76 -17.07 -18.17 -7.07
CA ILE A 76 -16.26 -17.25 -6.25
C ILE A 76 -15.79 -16.06 -7.10
N ILE A 77 -15.47 -16.29 -8.38
CA ILE A 77 -15.12 -15.21 -9.31
C ILE A 77 -16.30 -14.27 -9.52
N GLN A 78 -17.51 -14.80 -9.76
CA GLN A 78 -18.73 -13.99 -9.84
C GLN A 78 -18.93 -13.18 -8.55
N THR A 79 -18.73 -13.79 -7.38
CA THR A 79 -18.78 -13.09 -6.09
C THR A 79 -17.79 -11.93 -6.02
N ILE A 80 -16.53 -12.13 -6.44
CA ILE A 80 -15.52 -11.08 -6.52
C ILE A 80 -15.99 -9.95 -7.45
N VAL A 81 -16.48 -10.30 -8.64
CA VAL A 81 -16.91 -9.35 -9.66
C VAL A 81 -18.06 -8.48 -9.15
N TYR A 82 -19.10 -9.07 -8.56
CA TYR A 82 -20.21 -8.31 -7.97
C TYR A 82 -19.77 -7.37 -6.85
N LYS A 83 -18.83 -7.80 -6.01
CA LYS A 83 -18.32 -7.00 -4.88
C LYS A 83 -17.58 -5.74 -5.34
N ILE A 84 -16.76 -5.85 -6.38
CA ILE A 84 -15.91 -4.73 -6.84
C ILE A 84 -16.52 -3.93 -8.00
N ASN A 85 -17.65 -4.36 -8.55
CA ASN A 85 -18.31 -3.66 -9.65
C ASN A 85 -18.63 -2.20 -9.27
N GLY A 86 -18.10 -1.24 -10.04
CA GLY A 86 -18.16 0.20 -9.77
C GLY A 86 -17.24 0.72 -8.67
N LYS A 87 -16.17 -0.01 -8.32
CA LYS A 87 -15.21 0.38 -7.26
C LYS A 87 -13.74 0.36 -7.70
N LEU A 88 -13.46 0.04 -8.97
CA LEU A 88 -12.11 0.00 -9.55
C LEU A 88 -11.80 1.29 -10.32
N TYR A 89 -10.52 1.61 -10.40
CA TYR A 89 -9.98 2.83 -10.97
C TYR A 89 -8.66 2.63 -11.71
N ASN A 90 -7.92 1.54 -11.47
CA ASN A 90 -6.70 1.26 -12.22
C ASN A 90 -7.04 0.89 -13.68
N PRO A 91 -6.50 1.58 -14.70
CA PRO A 91 -6.84 1.32 -16.10
C PRO A 91 -6.60 -0.12 -16.57
N VAL A 92 -5.53 -0.77 -16.09
CA VAL A 92 -5.24 -2.17 -16.43
C VAL A 92 -6.29 -3.09 -15.81
N ARG A 93 -6.65 -2.85 -14.54
CA ARG A 93 -7.67 -3.67 -13.84
C ARG A 93 -9.06 -3.45 -14.38
N LEU A 94 -9.40 -2.23 -14.77
CA LEU A 94 -10.66 -1.93 -15.46
C LEU A 94 -10.77 -2.66 -16.79
N SER A 95 -9.70 -2.70 -17.60
CA SER A 95 -9.67 -3.45 -18.87
C SER A 95 -9.86 -4.96 -18.63
N GLN A 96 -9.13 -5.53 -17.67
CA GLN A 96 -9.28 -6.92 -17.26
C GLN A 96 -10.69 -7.23 -16.75
N PHE A 97 -11.23 -6.39 -15.87
CA PHE A 97 -12.56 -6.50 -15.30
C PHE A 97 -13.66 -6.44 -16.37
N LYS A 98 -13.53 -5.53 -17.34
CA LYS A 98 -14.49 -5.43 -18.46
C LYS A 98 -14.61 -6.75 -19.21
N ARG A 99 -13.48 -7.35 -19.58
CA ARG A 99 -13.48 -8.64 -20.29
C ARG A 99 -14.05 -9.79 -19.45
N VAL A 100 -13.81 -9.79 -18.14
CA VAL A 100 -14.42 -10.75 -17.22
C VAL A 100 -15.94 -10.57 -17.17
N CYS A 101 -16.43 -9.33 -17.08
CA CYS A 101 -17.86 -9.03 -17.09
C CYS A 101 -18.55 -9.43 -18.40
N GLU A 102 -17.87 -9.27 -19.55
CA GLU A 102 -18.36 -9.75 -20.86
C GLU A 102 -18.58 -11.26 -20.86
N ILE A 103 -17.59 -12.04 -20.39
CA ILE A 103 -17.69 -13.52 -20.32
C ILE A 103 -18.79 -13.97 -19.35
N LEU A 104 -18.94 -13.26 -18.22
CA LEU A 104 -19.93 -13.60 -17.19
C LEU A 104 -21.32 -13.02 -17.46
N ASN A 105 -21.50 -12.26 -18.54
CA ASN A 105 -22.72 -11.49 -18.85
C ASN A 105 -23.19 -10.60 -17.69
N ILE A 106 -22.26 -9.88 -17.06
CA ILE A 106 -22.52 -8.97 -15.92
C ILE A 106 -22.47 -7.52 -16.39
N LYS A 107 -23.55 -6.76 -16.13
CA LYS A 107 -23.59 -5.32 -16.42
C LYS A 107 -22.60 -4.54 -15.53
N ILE A 108 -21.74 -3.74 -16.16
CA ILE A 108 -20.74 -2.93 -15.48
C ILE A 108 -21.40 -1.68 -14.88
N LYS A 109 -21.05 -1.37 -13.63
CA LYS A 109 -21.39 -0.12 -12.94
C LYS A 109 -20.25 0.89 -13.11
N LYS A 110 -20.59 2.15 -13.33
CA LYS A 110 -19.63 3.25 -13.40
C LYS A 110 -19.08 3.55 -12.00
N SER A 111 -17.77 3.62 -11.86
CA SER A 111 -17.14 4.07 -10.62
C SER A 111 -17.39 5.56 -10.38
N PRO A 112 -17.60 6.01 -9.14
CA PRO A 112 -17.82 7.43 -8.84
C PRO A 112 -16.54 8.24 -9.05
N PHE A 113 -16.69 9.49 -9.49
CA PHE A 113 -15.56 10.41 -9.76
C PHE A 113 -14.92 11.00 -8.50
N ILE A 114 -15.61 10.93 -7.36
CA ILE A 114 -15.13 11.35 -6.05
C ILE A 114 -15.39 10.22 -5.07
N ILE A 115 -14.40 9.94 -4.23
CA ILE A 115 -14.47 8.97 -3.16
C ILE A 115 -14.70 9.70 -1.83
N GLU A 116 -15.69 9.27 -1.06
CA GLU A 116 -15.93 9.81 0.29
C GLU A 116 -14.75 9.50 1.22
N ILE A 117 -14.44 10.40 2.15
CA ILE A 117 -13.30 10.23 3.08
C ILE A 117 -13.42 9.00 3.99
N THR A 118 -14.64 8.53 4.24
CA THR A 118 -14.95 7.32 5.03
C THR A 118 -14.81 6.03 4.23
N ASN A 119 -14.60 6.14 2.91
CA ASN A 119 -14.41 5.00 2.02
C ASN A 119 -13.02 4.39 2.25
N THR A 120 -12.98 3.07 2.30
CA THR A 120 -11.77 2.32 2.66
C THR A 120 -10.92 1.90 1.46
N TYR A 121 -11.26 2.37 0.26
CA TYR A 121 -10.49 2.12 -0.97
C TYR A 121 -9.01 2.52 -0.82
N LEU A 122 -8.72 3.71 -0.28
CA LEU A 122 -7.33 4.15 -0.10
C LEU A 122 -6.56 3.24 0.87
N ALA A 123 -7.21 2.71 1.91
CA ALA A 123 -6.58 1.74 2.82
C ALA A 123 -6.17 0.47 2.07
N GLY A 124 -7.04 -0.04 1.19
CA GLY A 124 -6.73 -1.20 0.34
C GLY A 124 -5.58 -0.93 -0.63
N LEU A 125 -5.56 0.25 -1.24
CA LEU A 125 -4.51 0.63 -2.18
C LEU A 125 -3.16 0.88 -1.46
N ILE A 126 -3.18 1.34 -0.21
CA ILE A 126 -1.96 1.43 0.61
C ILE A 126 -1.48 0.03 1.00
N ASP A 127 -2.38 -0.90 1.36
CA ASP A 127 -2.04 -2.29 1.67
C ASP A 127 -1.32 -2.99 0.50
N SER A 128 -1.65 -2.65 -0.76
CA SER A 128 -0.97 -3.12 -1.96
C SER A 128 0.22 -2.22 -2.37
N ASP A 129 -0.07 -1.13 -3.08
CA ASP A 129 0.91 -0.25 -3.76
C ASP A 129 1.56 0.81 -2.86
N GLY A 130 1.13 0.92 -1.60
CA GLY A 130 1.65 1.92 -0.67
C GLY A 130 3.11 1.68 -0.26
N THR A 131 3.98 2.65 -0.51
CA THR A 131 5.35 2.66 0.02
C THR A 131 5.45 3.63 1.19
N ILE A 132 5.63 3.13 2.42
CA ILE A 132 5.87 3.96 3.61
C ILE A 132 7.32 3.80 4.02
N SER A 133 8.12 4.86 3.98
CA SER A 133 9.55 4.77 4.25
C SER A 133 10.09 6.04 4.92
N ILE A 134 11.28 5.94 5.49
CA ILE A 134 12.07 7.09 5.91
C ILE A 134 13.31 7.12 5.00
N SER A 135 13.41 8.13 4.13
CA SER A 135 14.63 8.36 3.38
C SER A 135 15.67 9.01 4.27
N VAL A 136 16.93 8.64 4.08
CA VAL A 136 18.09 9.27 4.71
C VAL A 136 18.95 9.86 3.61
N SER A 137 19.17 11.18 3.62
CA SER A 137 19.89 11.88 2.55
C SER A 137 21.40 12.01 2.80
N LYS A 138 21.83 11.92 4.07
CA LYS A 138 23.26 12.01 4.46
C LYS A 138 23.56 11.09 5.63
N THR A 139 24.66 10.34 5.51
CA THR A 139 25.26 9.53 6.59
C THR A 139 26.79 9.59 6.48
N ASN A 140 27.51 9.08 7.48
CA ASN A 140 28.96 8.93 7.38
C ASN A 140 29.33 7.73 6.48
N ASN A 141 30.59 7.69 6.01
CA ASN A 141 31.10 6.67 5.08
C ASN A 141 31.03 5.24 5.65
N ILE A 142 31.25 5.10 6.95
CA ILE A 142 31.25 3.77 7.61
C ILE A 142 29.83 3.19 7.64
N THR A 143 28.82 3.99 7.97
CA THR A 143 27.43 3.52 8.04
C THR A 143 26.78 3.34 6.66
N SER A 144 27.24 4.08 5.64
CA SER A 144 26.72 3.91 4.28
C SER A 144 27.06 2.54 3.70
N GLN A 145 28.22 1.98 4.07
CA GLN A 145 28.70 0.66 3.62
C GLN A 145 28.04 -0.53 4.34
N LYS A 146 27.32 -0.31 5.46
CA LYS A 146 26.67 -1.42 6.19
C LYS A 146 25.42 -1.90 5.44
N TYR A 147 25.34 -3.20 5.16
CA TYR A 147 24.20 -3.80 4.47
C TYR A 147 23.12 -4.32 5.42
N GLY A 148 22.00 -4.75 4.84
CA GLY A 148 20.92 -5.41 5.56
C GLY A 148 20.21 -4.52 6.58
N LYS A 149 19.52 -5.17 7.52
CA LYS A 149 18.69 -4.54 8.54
C LYS A 149 19.51 -3.66 9.49
N GLU A 150 20.63 -4.17 9.99
CA GLU A 150 21.51 -3.42 10.89
C GLU A 150 22.09 -2.17 10.24
N GLY A 151 22.47 -2.25 8.95
CA GLY A 151 22.89 -1.08 8.19
C GLY A 151 21.79 -0.03 8.03
N LYS A 152 20.56 -0.45 7.72
CA LYS A 152 19.39 0.44 7.65
C LYS A 152 19.13 1.14 9.00
N ILE A 153 19.19 0.40 10.11
CA ILE A 153 19.02 0.93 11.48
C ILE A 153 20.12 1.94 11.81
N ALA A 154 21.39 1.60 11.54
CA ALA A 154 22.54 2.46 11.80
C ALA A 154 22.43 3.78 11.02
N ARG A 155 22.11 3.72 9.71
CA ARG A 155 21.93 4.91 8.87
C ARG A 155 20.83 5.82 9.38
N LEU A 156 19.67 5.28 9.73
CA LEU A 156 18.57 6.10 10.24
C LEU A 156 18.90 6.70 11.61
N SER A 157 19.38 5.87 12.55
CA SER A 157 19.67 6.31 13.92
C SER A 157 20.76 7.38 13.99
N GLN A 158 21.75 7.34 13.09
CA GLN A 158 22.88 8.26 13.04
C GLN A 158 22.74 9.39 12.02
N SER A 159 21.59 9.52 11.37
CA SER A 159 21.36 10.55 10.34
C SER A 159 21.30 11.99 10.87
N ARG A 160 21.28 12.22 12.20
CA ARG A 160 21.28 13.54 12.87
C ARG A 160 20.43 14.63 12.21
N GLY A 161 19.27 14.24 11.68
CA GLY A 161 18.31 15.17 11.07
C GLY A 161 18.16 15.06 9.55
N PHE A 162 19.10 14.43 8.86
CA PHE A 162 19.08 14.18 7.41
C PHE A 162 18.17 13.00 7.04
N ASN A 163 16.96 13.00 7.57
CA ASN A 163 15.96 11.97 7.34
C ASN A 163 14.56 12.58 7.16
N GLN A 164 13.74 11.93 6.32
CA GLN A 164 12.37 12.36 6.04
C GLN A 164 11.46 11.15 5.86
N ILE A 165 10.41 11.08 6.67
CA ILE A 165 9.33 10.11 6.47
C ILE A 165 8.45 10.50 5.28
N TYR A 166 7.97 9.51 4.54
CA TYR A 166 6.98 9.68 3.51
C TYR A 166 6.12 8.43 3.33
N LEU A 167 4.90 8.63 2.84
CA LEU A 167 4.14 7.60 2.14
C LEU A 167 4.04 8.01 0.67
N LYS A 168 4.13 7.04 -0.23
CA LYS A 168 4.08 7.22 -1.67
C LYS A 168 3.31 6.11 -2.35
N ILE A 169 2.42 6.46 -3.28
CA ILE A 169 1.81 5.54 -4.25
C ILE A 169 2.29 5.98 -5.63
N THR A 170 2.82 5.02 -6.40
CA THR A 170 3.44 5.30 -7.71
C THR A 170 2.61 4.64 -8.81
N SER A 171 2.35 5.36 -9.89
CA SER A 171 1.65 4.82 -11.06
C SER A 171 2.19 5.43 -12.34
N ILE A 172 2.10 4.69 -13.45
CA ILE A 172 2.30 5.25 -14.80
C ILE A 172 1.05 5.97 -15.31
N TYR A 173 -0.07 5.86 -14.60
CA TYR A 173 -1.34 6.51 -14.91
C TYR A 173 -1.59 7.66 -13.93
N LYS A 174 -1.85 8.86 -14.47
CA LYS A 174 -2.08 10.06 -13.67
C LYS A 174 -3.47 10.07 -13.02
N GLU A 175 -4.50 9.65 -13.76
CA GLU A 175 -5.91 9.75 -13.34
C GLU A 175 -6.24 9.07 -12.01
N PRO A 176 -5.78 7.84 -11.72
CA PRO A 176 -6.05 7.22 -10.41
C PRO A 176 -5.44 8.00 -9.24
N LEU A 177 -4.31 8.68 -9.45
CA LEU A 177 -3.69 9.49 -8.40
C LEU A 177 -4.38 10.84 -8.23
N LEU A 178 -4.86 11.45 -9.32
CA LEU A 178 -5.69 12.66 -9.27
C LEU A 178 -7.00 12.39 -8.53
N LEU A 179 -7.63 11.24 -8.78
CA LEU A 179 -8.80 10.79 -8.03
C LEU A 179 -8.52 10.78 -6.52
N ILE A 180 -7.41 10.17 -6.08
CA ILE A 180 -7.03 10.13 -4.66
C ILE A 180 -6.86 11.56 -4.13
N LYS A 181 -6.02 12.38 -4.79
CA LYS A 181 -5.76 13.76 -4.35
C LYS A 181 -7.05 14.57 -4.22
N ASN A 182 -7.92 14.51 -5.22
CA ASN A 182 -9.16 15.30 -5.28
C ASN A 182 -10.22 14.79 -4.30
N SER A 183 -10.30 13.47 -4.09
CA SER A 183 -11.29 12.85 -3.20
C SER A 183 -10.96 13.09 -1.73
N TYR A 184 -9.71 12.85 -1.33
CA TYR A 184 -9.30 12.91 0.07
C TYR A 184 -8.78 14.29 0.49
N LYS A 185 -8.48 15.17 -0.47
CA LYS A 185 -8.04 16.56 -0.25
C LYS A 185 -6.74 16.70 0.56
N PHE A 186 -5.86 15.70 0.52
CA PHE A 186 -4.53 15.75 1.13
C PHE A 186 -3.46 15.07 0.25
N GLY A 187 -2.19 15.33 0.59
CA GLY A 187 -1.05 14.90 -0.20
C GLY A 187 -0.86 15.66 -1.51
N THR A 188 0.27 15.40 -2.15
CA THR A 188 0.72 16.10 -3.36
C THR A 188 1.05 15.11 -4.46
N ILE A 189 0.95 15.54 -5.71
CA ILE A 189 1.38 14.73 -6.86
C ILE A 189 2.58 15.41 -7.50
N TYR A 190 3.65 14.66 -7.69
CA TYR A 190 4.79 15.06 -8.51
C TYR A 190 5.05 14.03 -9.61
N VAL A 191 5.78 14.46 -10.65
CA VAL A 191 6.07 13.65 -11.83
C VAL A 191 7.57 13.41 -11.94
N GLU A 192 7.96 12.14 -11.98
CA GLU A 192 9.29 11.73 -12.42
C GLU A 192 9.23 11.53 -13.94
N LYS A 193 9.96 12.37 -14.69
CA LYS A 193 10.00 12.29 -16.15
C LYS A 193 10.62 10.96 -16.59
N LYS A 194 10.16 10.43 -17.73
CA LYS A 194 10.75 9.25 -18.37
C LYS A 194 12.27 9.43 -18.49
N ASN A 195 13.01 8.37 -18.21
CA ASN A 195 14.45 8.36 -18.30
C ASN A 195 14.91 7.10 -19.03
N PHE A 196 15.40 7.28 -20.25
CA PHE A 196 15.84 6.19 -21.12
C PHE A 196 17.11 5.50 -20.59
N SER A 197 17.99 6.21 -19.89
CA SER A 197 19.21 5.60 -19.33
C SER A 197 18.89 4.60 -18.20
N ASN A 198 17.81 4.82 -17.46
CA ASN A 198 17.35 3.94 -16.37
C ASN A 198 16.26 2.95 -16.80
N LYS A 199 16.10 2.68 -18.11
CA LYS A 199 15.06 1.78 -18.64
C LYS A 199 13.64 2.11 -18.17
N LYS A 200 13.33 3.40 -17.93
CA LYS A 200 11.98 3.88 -17.57
C LYS A 200 11.34 4.59 -18.77
N PRO A 201 10.62 3.88 -19.65
CA PRO A 201 10.13 4.43 -20.92
C PRO A 201 8.95 5.40 -20.77
N LYS A 202 8.33 5.47 -19.59
CA LYS A 202 7.15 6.29 -19.31
C LYS A 202 7.39 7.18 -18.10
N ASN A 203 6.69 8.32 -18.07
CA ASN A 203 6.63 9.15 -16.88
C ASN A 203 6.03 8.34 -15.71
N GLN A 204 6.54 8.56 -14.51
CA GLN A 204 5.98 8.03 -13.29
C GLN A 204 5.34 9.16 -12.49
N TYR A 205 4.12 8.94 -12.05
CA TYR A 205 3.37 9.85 -11.20
C TYR A 205 3.41 9.32 -9.78
N HIS A 206 3.60 10.22 -8.82
CA HIS A 206 3.72 9.86 -7.42
C HIS A 206 2.79 10.72 -6.60
N TRP A 207 1.78 10.11 -5.98
CA TRP A 207 1.04 10.74 -4.90
C TRP A 207 1.80 10.51 -3.60
N THR A 208 2.08 11.57 -2.85
CA THR A 208 2.91 11.50 -1.65
C THR A 208 2.37 12.35 -0.52
N ILE A 209 2.57 11.85 0.70
CA ILE A 209 2.42 12.61 1.94
C ILE A 209 3.73 12.59 2.72
N LYS A 210 4.05 13.71 3.36
CA LYS A 210 5.32 13.92 4.09
C LYS A 210 5.14 14.72 5.38
N SER A 211 4.04 15.45 5.52
CA SER A 211 3.78 16.32 6.66
C SER A 211 3.16 15.57 7.83
N TYR A 212 3.32 16.10 9.04
CA TYR A 212 2.65 15.59 10.23
C TYR A 212 1.13 15.63 10.06
N GLN A 213 0.61 16.72 9.48
CA GLN A 213 -0.82 16.94 9.24
C GLN A 213 -1.40 15.87 8.32
N ASP A 214 -0.77 15.58 7.18
CA ASP A 214 -1.24 14.52 6.26
C ASP A 214 -1.24 13.15 6.95
N PHE A 215 -0.22 12.83 7.74
CA PHE A 215 -0.16 11.58 8.49
C PHE A 215 -1.22 11.51 9.60
N CYS A 216 -1.59 12.62 10.22
CA CYS A 216 -2.71 12.66 11.17
C CYS A 216 -4.03 12.38 10.47
N ILE A 217 -4.31 13.04 9.34
CA ILE A 217 -5.53 12.80 8.54
C ILE A 217 -5.63 11.32 8.16
N LEU A 218 -4.54 10.76 7.61
CA LEU A 218 -4.49 9.35 7.24
C LEU A 218 -4.67 8.42 8.46
N TYR A 219 -4.07 8.75 9.60
CA TYR A 219 -4.21 7.94 10.82
C TYR A 219 -5.66 7.91 11.31
N GLU A 220 -6.36 9.05 11.32
CA GLU A 220 -7.78 9.11 11.70
C GLU A 220 -8.66 8.27 10.77
N MET A 221 -8.43 8.33 9.45
CA MET A 221 -9.13 7.46 8.50
C MET A 221 -8.91 5.98 8.84
N LEU A 222 -7.66 5.59 9.10
CA LEU A 222 -7.26 4.21 9.38
C LEU A 222 -7.66 3.72 10.77
N LYS A 223 -8.09 4.58 11.70
CA LYS A 223 -8.72 4.12 12.96
C LYS A 223 -10.02 3.37 12.69
N THR A 224 -10.79 3.83 11.70
CA THR A 224 -12.10 3.24 11.38
C THR A 224 -11.98 1.93 10.61
N TYR A 225 -10.92 1.78 9.82
CA TYR A 225 -10.59 0.56 9.08
C TYR A 225 -9.07 0.44 8.93
N PRO A 226 -8.39 -0.26 9.86
CA PRO A 226 -6.94 -0.39 9.84
C PRO A 226 -6.42 -1.13 8.61
N LEU A 227 -5.19 -0.78 8.20
CA LEU A 227 -4.43 -1.55 7.22
C LEU A 227 -4.22 -2.98 7.74
N LYS A 228 -4.29 -3.95 6.84
CA LYS A 228 -4.13 -5.38 7.16
C LYS A 228 -2.72 -5.89 6.90
N SER A 229 -1.92 -5.12 6.17
CA SER A 229 -0.49 -5.39 5.97
C SER A 229 0.34 -4.88 7.14
N SER A 230 1.61 -5.28 7.17
CA SER A 230 2.59 -4.75 8.12
C SER A 230 2.87 -3.24 7.94
N LYS A 231 2.32 -2.60 6.89
CA LYS A 231 2.34 -1.14 6.72
C LYS A 231 1.57 -0.41 7.83
N MET A 232 0.59 -1.05 8.49
CA MET A 232 -0.09 -0.45 9.66
C MET A 232 0.88 -0.13 10.79
N HIS A 233 1.90 -0.99 10.97
CA HIS A 233 2.96 -0.76 11.95
C HIS A 233 3.73 0.53 11.66
N ARG A 234 4.06 0.79 10.38
CA ARG A 234 4.73 2.02 9.95
C ARG A 234 3.83 3.25 10.11
N ILE A 235 2.54 3.13 9.86
CA ILE A 235 1.56 4.21 10.12
C ILE A 235 1.51 4.56 11.61
N ARG A 236 1.46 3.58 12.52
CA ARG A 236 1.48 3.86 13.97
C ARG A 236 2.80 4.52 14.40
N LEU A 237 3.91 4.08 13.83
CA LEU A 237 5.22 4.66 14.10
C LEU A 237 5.43 6.05 13.51
N SER A 238 4.68 6.46 12.47
CA SER A 238 4.87 7.77 11.83
C SER A 238 4.59 8.93 12.79
N LEU A 239 3.56 8.82 13.63
CA LEU A 239 3.25 9.85 14.63
C LEU A 239 4.37 9.95 15.69
N LYS A 240 4.90 8.80 16.10
CA LYS A 240 6.05 8.72 17.02
C LYS A 240 7.32 9.33 16.41
N TYR A 241 7.53 9.14 15.10
CA TYR A 241 8.61 9.78 14.37
C TYR A 241 8.54 11.31 14.50
N PHE A 242 7.38 11.92 14.21
CA PHE A 242 7.23 13.37 14.31
C PHE A 242 7.41 13.86 15.75
N TYR A 243 6.83 13.16 16.72
CA TYR A 243 6.99 13.49 18.14
C TYR A 243 8.46 13.50 18.58
N TYR A 244 9.23 12.46 18.24
CA TYR A 244 10.66 12.39 18.56
C TYR A 244 11.52 13.39 17.78
N LYS A 245 11.10 13.79 16.58
CA LYS A 245 11.72 14.90 15.83
C LYS A 245 11.53 16.22 16.57
N THR A 246 10.32 16.52 17.07
CA THR A 246 10.02 17.72 17.87
C THR A 246 10.86 17.79 19.14
N LEU A 247 10.99 16.68 19.85
CA LEU A 247 11.83 16.59 21.06
C LEU A 247 13.35 16.52 20.78
N LYS A 248 13.75 16.52 19.50
CA LYS A 248 15.15 16.46 19.06
C LYS A 248 15.93 15.23 19.57
N TYR A 249 15.26 14.10 19.84
CA TYR A 249 15.92 12.87 20.35
C TYR A 249 16.99 12.35 19.39
N HIS A 250 16.72 12.45 18.09
CA HIS A 250 17.63 12.11 17.00
C HIS A 250 18.91 12.98 16.92
N LEU A 251 19.02 14.04 17.72
CA LEU A 251 20.19 14.94 17.79
C LEU A 251 20.99 14.78 19.09
N LYS A 252 20.49 14.00 20.05
CA LYS A 252 21.14 13.79 21.36
C LYS A 252 22.36 12.86 21.23
N ASN A 253 23.24 12.91 22.23
CA ASN A 253 24.43 12.08 22.29
C ASN A 253 24.07 10.60 22.54
N PHE A 254 24.94 9.67 22.14
CA PHE A 254 24.60 8.25 22.05
C PHE A 254 24.37 7.57 23.40
N ASP A 255 24.94 8.12 24.46
CA ASP A 255 24.85 7.67 25.84
C ASP A 255 23.51 8.05 26.52
N THR A 256 22.80 9.05 26.00
CA THR A 256 21.59 9.57 26.64
C THR A 256 20.36 8.66 26.44
N VAL A 257 19.41 8.76 27.37
CA VAL A 257 18.15 7.99 27.34
C VAL A 257 17.29 8.35 26.13
N GLU A 258 17.32 9.61 25.71
CA GLU A 258 16.61 10.11 24.54
C GLU A 258 17.13 9.49 23.25
N TYR A 259 18.46 9.42 23.08
CA TYR A 259 19.04 8.75 21.92
C TYR A 259 18.71 7.26 21.93
N LYS A 260 18.82 6.59 23.08
CA LYS A 260 18.41 5.18 23.22
C LYS A 260 16.95 4.96 22.81
N SER A 261 16.06 5.90 23.15
CA SER A 261 14.66 5.88 22.73
C SER A 261 14.50 6.06 21.21
N TRP A 262 15.26 6.97 20.60
CA TRP A 262 15.31 7.13 19.14
C TRP A 262 15.86 5.89 18.43
N LEU A 263 16.91 5.26 18.97
CA LEU A 263 17.48 4.03 18.46
C LEU A 263 16.47 2.88 18.53
N PHE A 264 15.72 2.76 19.64
CA PHE A 264 14.64 1.79 19.77
C PHE A 264 13.53 2.02 18.73
N PHE A 265 13.16 3.27 18.47
CA PHE A 265 12.26 3.61 17.37
C PHE A 265 12.82 3.14 16.02
N CYS A 266 14.10 3.39 15.73
CA CYS A 266 14.75 2.97 14.49
C CYS A 266 14.74 1.44 14.33
N LYS A 267 15.04 0.69 15.39
CA LYS A 267 14.95 -0.79 15.42
C LYS A 267 13.51 -1.25 15.14
N SER A 268 12.53 -0.59 15.75
CA SER A 268 11.11 -0.88 15.56
C SER A 268 10.65 -0.61 14.12
N TRP A 269 11.14 0.47 13.50
CA TRP A 269 10.80 0.85 12.12
C TRP A 269 11.17 -0.23 11.11
N PHE A 270 12.32 -0.89 11.32
CA PHE A 270 12.82 -2.00 10.49
C PHE A 270 12.48 -3.39 11.06
N LYS A 271 11.44 -3.51 11.91
CA LYS A 271 10.97 -4.81 12.43
C LYS A 271 10.61 -5.78 11.29
N TYR A 272 9.77 -5.30 10.36
CA TYR A 272 9.39 -6.01 9.14
C TYR A 272 10.33 -5.57 8.02
N ASN A 273 11.07 -6.51 7.45
CA ASN A 273 12.07 -6.21 6.42
C ASN A 273 11.38 -6.07 5.07
N PHE A 274 11.34 -4.84 4.56
CA PHE A 274 11.04 -4.54 3.17
C PHE A 274 12.31 -3.99 2.50
#